data_AF-A0A0E3QVN5-F1
#
_entry.id   AF-A0A0E3QVN5-F1
#
_cell.length_a   1.000
_cell.length_b   1.000
_cell.length_c   1.000
_cell.angle_alpha   90.00
_cell.angle_beta   90.00
_cell.angle_gamma   90.00
#
_symmetry.space_group_name_H-M   'P 1'
#
loop_
_entity.id
_entity.type
_entity.pdbx_description
1 polymer ?
#
loop_
_entity_poly.entity_id
_entity_poly.type
_entity_poly.pdbx_seq_one_letter_code
_entity_poly.pdbx_strand_id
1 'polypeptide(L)'
;MGKEIFDAVRKTLYVLLLAFFMMSATAGTVSAAEVIVYEHVNFGGESFDATSDQPSAGGNLNDKISSIKVKSGTWRFYEYINYGGRYWDFGPGEYASVESVGIPDDSISSFKLVS
;
A
#
# COMPACT_ATOMS: atom_id res chain seq x y z
N MET A 1 -56.29 18.21 11.36
CA MET A 1 -55.80 16.82 11.16
C MET A 1 -54.69 16.70 10.11
N GLY A 2 -54.76 17.38 8.95
CA GLY A 2 -53.79 17.17 7.86
C GLY A 2 -52.38 17.76 8.02
N LYS A 3 -52.20 18.77 8.89
CA LYS A 3 -50.90 19.44 9.09
C LYS A 3 -49.88 18.57 9.85
N GLU A 4 -50.36 17.85 10.87
CA GLU A 4 -49.59 16.86 11.64
C GLU A 4 -49.03 15.75 10.75
N ILE A 5 -49.85 15.26 9.80
CA ILE A 5 -49.45 14.21 8.87
C ILE A 5 -48.37 14.73 7.91
N PHE A 6 -48.54 15.95 7.39
CA PHE A 6 -47.57 16.56 6.49
C PHE A 6 -46.21 16.79 7.17
N ASP A 7 -46.22 17.26 8.42
CA ASP A 7 -45.00 17.48 9.20
C ASP A 7 -44.32 16.15 9.59
N ALA A 8 -45.10 15.12 9.93
CA ALA A 8 -44.58 13.78 10.20
C ALA A 8 -43.92 13.16 8.96
N VAL A 9 -44.53 13.30 7.79
CA VAL A 9 -43.98 12.80 6.52
C VAL A 9 -42.70 13.55 6.16
N ARG A 10 -42.68 14.89 6.29
CA ARG A 10 -41.49 15.70 6.06
C ARG A 10 -40.35 15.32 7.01
N LYS A 11 -40.62 15.19 8.31
CA LYS A 11 -39.62 14.81 9.31
C LYS A 11 -39.05 13.42 9.03
N THR A 12 -39.91 12.48 8.64
CA THR A 12 -39.50 11.13 8.24
C THR A 12 -38.63 11.14 6.99
N LEU A 13 -39.01 11.90 5.95
CA LEU A 13 -38.21 12.09 4.73
C LEU A 13 -36.83 12.71 5.03
N TYR A 14 -36.77 13.73 5.89
CA TYR A 14 -35.51 14.34 6.31
C TYR A 14 -34.62 13.36 7.06
N VAL A 15 -35.18 12.56 7.97
CA VAL A 15 -34.42 11.53 8.72
C VAL A 15 -33.90 10.44 7.77
N LEU A 16 -34.70 10.01 6.78
CA LEU A 16 -34.28 9.04 5.77
C LEU A 16 -33.18 9.61 4.85
N LEU A 17 -33.29 10.88 4.44
CA LEU A 17 -32.26 11.55 3.64
C LEU A 17 -30.94 11.71 4.42
N LEU A 18 -31.00 12.06 5.71
CA LEU A 18 -29.83 12.11 6.59
C LEU A 18 -29.21 10.74 6.81
N ALA A 19 -30.03 9.70 7.00
CA ALA A 19 -29.56 8.31 7.13
C ALA A 19 -28.88 7.82 5.84
N PHE A 20 -29.42 8.16 4.67
CA PHE A 20 -28.83 7.83 3.37
C PHE A 20 -27.50 8.56 3.14
N PHE A 21 -27.41 9.83 3.54
CA PHE A 21 -26.16 10.61 3.48
C PHE A 21 -25.08 10.04 4.41
N MET A 22 -25.45 9.59 5.61
CA MET A 22 -24.52 8.98 6.57
C MET A 22 -24.06 7.56 6.16
N MET A 23 -24.91 6.78 5.48
CA MET A 23 -24.54 5.43 4.99
C MET A 23 -23.51 5.44 3.84
N SER A 24 -23.25 6.58 3.21
CA SER A 24 -22.18 6.73 2.21
C SER A 24 -20.80 7.03 2.83
N ALA A 25 -20.70 7.27 4.15
CA ALA A 25 -19.48 7.78 4.78
C ALA A 25 -18.59 6.73 5.45
N THR A 26 -18.89 5.44 5.30
CA THR A 26 -18.03 4.37 5.87
C THR A 26 -17.82 3.24 4.87
N ALA A 27 -17.19 3.55 3.74
CA ALA A 27 -16.19 2.61 3.22
C ALA A 27 -14.93 2.90 4.03
N GLY A 28 -14.72 2.19 5.14
CA GLY A 28 -13.44 2.21 5.81
C GLY A 28 -12.39 1.82 4.77
N THR A 29 -11.54 2.75 4.36
CA THR A 29 -10.38 2.42 3.55
C THR A 29 -9.52 1.51 4.41
N VAL A 30 -9.56 0.20 4.16
CA VAL A 30 -8.46 -0.66 4.57
C VAL A 30 -7.25 -0.02 3.90
N SER A 31 -6.35 0.57 4.68
CA SER A 31 -5.11 1.10 4.14
C SER A 31 -4.41 -0.09 3.51
N ALA A 32 -4.51 -0.22 2.19
CA ALA A 32 -3.81 -1.26 1.46
C ALA A 32 -2.32 -1.03 1.73
N ALA A 33 -1.62 -2.08 2.16
CA ALA A 33 -0.18 -2.01 2.27
C ALA A 33 0.40 -1.66 0.90
N GLU A 34 1.36 -0.75 0.87
CA GLU A 34 1.87 -0.18 -0.37
C GLU A 34 3.37 0.07 -0.25
N VAL A 35 4.10 -0.35 -1.27
CA VAL A 35 5.55 -0.16 -1.40
C VAL A 35 5.89 0.24 -2.82
N ILE A 36 6.93 1.05 -2.95
CA ILE A 36 7.54 1.41 -4.22
C ILE A 36 9.00 1.01 -4.18
N VAL A 37 9.46 0.32 -5.22
CA VAL A 37 10.86 -0.01 -5.43
C VAL A 37 11.40 0.76 -6.64
N TYR A 38 12.68 1.11 -6.61
CA TYR A 38 13.33 1.95 -7.63
C TYR A 38 14.66 1.34 -8.07
N GLU A 39 14.96 1.46 -9.36
CA GLU A 39 16.18 0.98 -10.01
C GLU A 39 17.45 1.69 -9.50
N HIS A 40 17.34 2.94 -9.04
CA HIS A 40 18.50 3.71 -8.60
C HIS A 40 18.30 4.25 -7.19
N VAL A 41 19.43 4.60 -6.55
CA VAL A 41 19.44 5.34 -5.28
C VAL A 41 18.68 6.66 -5.40
N ASN A 42 18.23 7.18 -4.27
CA ASN A 42 17.46 8.43 -4.16
C ASN A 42 16.19 8.43 -5.02
N PHE A 43 15.55 7.27 -5.17
CA PHE A 43 14.25 7.08 -5.84
C PHE A 43 14.28 7.45 -7.34
N GLY A 44 15.41 7.19 -7.99
CA GLY A 44 15.60 7.41 -9.43
C GLY A 44 15.43 6.15 -10.27
N GLY A 45 15.47 6.32 -11.59
CA GLY A 45 15.38 5.20 -12.56
C GLY A 45 13.96 4.68 -12.74
N GLU A 46 13.84 3.45 -13.27
CA GLU A 46 12.56 2.75 -13.35
C GLU A 46 12.00 2.47 -11.94
N SER A 47 10.67 2.42 -11.81
CA SER A 47 10.01 2.18 -10.53
C SER A 47 8.81 1.26 -10.67
N PHE A 48 8.49 0.52 -9.61
CA PHE A 48 7.30 -0.33 -9.54
C PHE A 48 6.56 -0.15 -8.22
N ASP A 49 5.29 0.23 -8.32
CA ASP A 49 4.35 0.33 -7.20
C ASP A 49 3.68 -1.01 -6.98
N ALA A 50 3.79 -1.57 -5.77
CA ALA A 50 3.22 -2.85 -5.39
C ALA A 50 2.31 -2.73 -4.17
N THR A 51 1.18 -3.42 -4.24
CA THR A 51 0.21 -3.57 -3.14
C THR A 51 -0.07 -5.03 -2.79
N SER A 52 0.67 -5.96 -3.41
CA SER A 52 0.58 -7.40 -3.20
C SER A 52 1.95 -8.06 -3.34
N ASP A 53 2.05 -9.30 -2.88
CA ASP A 53 3.26 -10.11 -2.94
C ASP A 53 3.79 -10.27 -4.37
N GLN A 54 5.10 -10.08 -4.54
CA GLN A 54 5.81 -10.20 -5.80
C GLN A 54 6.80 -11.37 -5.72
N PRO A 55 6.48 -12.55 -6.31
CA PRO A 55 7.40 -13.70 -6.31
C PRO A 55 8.62 -13.47 -7.22
N SER A 56 8.61 -12.43 -8.05
CA SER A 56 9.78 -11.90 -8.74
C SER A 56 9.62 -10.40 -8.85
N ALA A 57 10.71 -9.64 -8.66
CA ALA A 57 10.75 -8.21 -8.98
C ALA A 57 10.54 -7.96 -10.48
N GLY A 58 10.85 -8.97 -11.32
CA GLY A 58 10.53 -9.01 -12.73
C GLY A 58 11.27 -7.98 -13.59
N GLY A 59 11.08 -8.11 -14.90
CA GLY A 59 11.48 -7.11 -15.91
C GLY A 59 12.88 -6.56 -15.71
N ASN A 60 12.98 -5.23 -15.68
CA ASN A 60 14.22 -4.49 -15.48
C ASN A 60 14.56 -4.21 -14.01
N LEU A 61 13.74 -4.65 -13.05
CA LEU A 61 13.98 -4.37 -11.62
C LEU A 61 14.56 -5.55 -10.86
N ASN A 62 14.48 -6.76 -11.42
CA ASN A 62 15.14 -7.92 -10.82
C ASN A 62 16.64 -7.69 -10.69
N ASP A 63 17.15 -7.80 -9.46
CA ASP A 63 18.56 -7.61 -9.12
C ASP A 63 19.08 -6.22 -9.53
N LYS A 64 18.21 -5.21 -9.43
CA LYS A 64 18.51 -3.81 -9.77
C LYS A 64 17.88 -2.79 -8.83
N ILE A 65 17.25 -3.23 -7.73
CA ILE A 65 16.58 -2.30 -6.81
C ILE A 65 17.62 -1.68 -5.87
N SER A 66 17.75 -0.35 -5.93
CA SER A 66 18.70 0.41 -5.12
C SER A 66 18.05 1.37 -4.12
N SER A 67 16.75 1.65 -4.21
CA SER A 67 16.02 2.39 -3.17
C SER A 67 14.55 1.99 -3.07
N ILE A 68 13.96 2.23 -1.89
CA ILE A 68 12.63 1.71 -1.51
C ILE A 68 11.84 2.79 -0.77
N LYS A 69 10.54 2.92 -1.06
CA LYS A 69 9.58 3.67 -0.23
C LYS A 69 8.47 2.74 0.24
N VAL A 70 8.42 2.47 1.54
CA VAL A 70 7.28 1.77 2.14
C VAL A 70 6.28 2.82 2.60
N LYS A 71 5.13 2.90 1.95
CA LYS A 71 4.06 3.85 2.32
C LYS A 71 3.24 3.30 3.48
N SER A 72 2.97 2.01 3.50
CA SER A 72 2.15 1.33 4.51
C SER A 72 2.46 -0.17 4.58
N GLY A 73 2.22 -0.76 5.75
CA GLY A 73 2.54 -2.16 6.04
C GLY A 73 4.01 -2.41 6.31
N THR A 74 4.34 -3.65 6.65
CA THR A 74 5.72 -4.16 6.74
C THR A 74 5.99 -5.08 5.56
N TRP A 75 7.02 -4.78 4.79
CA TRP A 75 7.40 -5.53 3.60
C TRP A 75 8.71 -6.28 3.83
N ARG A 76 8.76 -7.52 3.35
CA ARG A 76 9.96 -8.36 3.37
C ARG A 76 10.55 -8.45 1.98
N PHE A 77 11.83 -8.13 1.84
CA PHE A 77 12.59 -8.25 0.60
C PHE A 77 13.51 -9.45 0.67
N TYR A 78 13.66 -10.17 -0.44
CA TYR A 78 14.38 -11.42 -0.53
C TYR A 78 15.45 -11.36 -1.60
N GLU A 79 16.57 -12.04 -1.31
CA GLU A 79 17.72 -12.15 -2.21
C GLU A 79 17.42 -12.95 -3.49
N TYR A 80 16.53 -13.95 -3.41
CA TYR A 80 16.17 -14.76 -4.57
C TYR A 80 14.68 -14.68 -4.90
N ILE A 81 14.34 -15.06 -6.13
CA ILE A 81 12.96 -15.22 -6.57
C ILE A 81 12.22 -16.24 -5.69
N ASN A 82 10.89 -16.19 -5.71
CA ASN A 82 10.00 -17.05 -4.95
C ASN A 82 10.30 -17.05 -3.44
N TYR A 83 10.71 -15.88 -2.91
CA TYR A 83 10.94 -15.66 -1.48
C TYR A 83 12.08 -16.51 -0.89
N GLY A 84 13.11 -16.76 -1.69
CA GLY A 84 14.29 -17.54 -1.29
C GLY A 84 15.45 -16.68 -0.79
N GLY A 85 16.44 -17.33 -0.17
CA GLY A 85 17.69 -16.68 0.25
C GLY A 85 17.55 -15.87 1.54
N ARG A 86 18.46 -14.90 1.72
CA ARG A 86 18.41 -13.94 2.84
C ARG A 86 17.20 -13.01 2.68
N TYR A 87 16.76 -12.43 3.79
CA TYR A 87 15.64 -11.50 3.79
C TYR A 87 15.84 -10.32 4.75
N TRP A 88 15.12 -9.24 4.49
CA TRP A 88 15.11 -8.02 5.29
C TRP A 88 13.70 -7.43 5.38
N ASP A 89 13.27 -7.05 6.59
CA ASP A 89 11.94 -6.51 6.87
C ASP A 89 12.00 -4.99 7.06
N PHE A 90 11.13 -4.27 6.37
CA PHE A 90 11.03 -2.82 6.47
C PHE A 90 9.58 -2.38 6.65
N GLY A 91 9.35 -1.57 7.68
CA GLY A 91 8.09 -0.86 7.89
C GLY A 91 8.05 0.45 7.09
N PRO A 92 7.01 1.28 7.32
CA PRO A 92 6.83 2.55 6.64
C PRO A 92 8.05 3.46 6.78
N GLY A 93 8.48 4.05 5.66
CA GLY A 93 9.68 4.87 5.59
C GLY A 93 10.23 5.03 4.18
N GLU A 94 11.20 5.94 4.04
CA GLU A 94 11.94 6.17 2.81
C GLU A 94 13.39 5.70 2.98
N TYR A 95 13.80 4.74 2.16
CA TYR A 95 15.12 4.12 2.17
C TYR A 95 15.84 4.51 0.88
N ALA A 96 16.50 5.66 0.89
CA ALA A 96 17.14 6.24 -0.31
C ALA A 96 18.33 5.41 -0.85
N SER A 97 18.84 4.46 -0.07
CA SER A 97 19.82 3.46 -0.48
C SER A 97 19.58 2.17 0.30
N VAL A 98 19.42 1.04 -0.40
CA VAL A 98 19.24 -0.26 0.24
C VAL A 98 20.48 -0.74 1.00
N GLU A 99 21.68 -0.34 0.54
CA GLU A 99 22.94 -0.62 1.22
C GLU A 99 23.03 0.05 2.59
N SER A 100 22.48 1.26 2.72
CA SER A 100 22.47 2.00 3.99
C SER A 100 21.69 1.28 5.11
N VAL A 101 20.83 0.33 4.73
CA VAL A 101 20.04 -0.51 5.63
C VAL A 101 20.42 -1.99 5.57
N GLY A 102 21.58 -2.31 5.00
CA GLY A 102 22.19 -3.63 5.09
C GLY A 102 21.72 -4.66 4.06
N ILE A 103 21.02 -4.22 3.00
CA ILE A 103 20.76 -5.05 1.82
C ILE A 103 21.89 -4.78 0.80
N PRO A 104 22.57 -5.80 0.27
CA PRO A 104 23.49 -5.58 -0.85
C PRO A 104 22.76 -4.93 -2.04
N ASP A 105 23.36 -3.93 -2.68
CA ASP A 105 22.76 -3.31 -3.88
C ASP A 105 22.52 -4.37 -4.95
N ASP A 106 21.50 -4.16 -5.79
CA ASP A 106 21.21 -5.05 -6.93
C ASP A 106 20.98 -6.53 -6.55
N SER A 107 20.58 -6.81 -5.31
CA SER A 107 20.39 -8.20 -4.84
C SER A 107 18.94 -8.61 -4.59
N ILE A 108 17.98 -7.70 -4.72
CA ILE A 108 16.57 -8.00 -4.44
C ILE A 108 15.92 -8.64 -5.67
N SER A 109 15.41 -9.85 -5.50
CA SER A 109 14.74 -10.63 -6.54
C SER A 109 13.25 -10.89 -6.27
N SER A 110 12.77 -10.79 -5.02
CA SER A 110 11.33 -10.91 -4.70
C SER A 110 10.99 -10.20 -3.39
N PHE A 111 9.71 -9.88 -3.17
CA PHE A 111 9.28 -9.21 -1.94
C PHE A 111 7.80 -9.45 -1.65
N LYS A 112 7.40 -9.39 -0.38
CA LYS A 112 6.03 -9.67 0.04
C LYS A 112 5.57 -8.88 1.26
N LEU A 113 4.26 -8.79 1.43
CA LEU A 113 3.67 -8.21 2.62
C LEU A 113 3.83 -9.16 3.82
N VAL A 114 4.14 -8.60 4.98
CA VAL A 114 4.20 -9.32 6.26
C VAL A 114 2.99 -9.00 7.14
N SER A 115 2.68 -7.71 7.33
CA SER A 115 1.61 -7.22 8.21
C SER A 115 1.20 -5.79 7.89
#